data_AF-A0A2D8IVC2-F1
#
_entry.id   AF-A0A2D8IVC2-F1
#
_cell.length_a   1.000
_cell.length_b   1.000
_cell.length_c   1.000
_cell.angle_alpha   90.00
_cell.angle_beta   90.00
_cell.angle_gamma   90.00
#
_symmetry.space_group_name_H-M   'P 1'
#
loop_
_entity.id
_entity.type
_entity.pdbx_description
1 polymer ?
#
loop_
_entity_poly.entity_id
_entity_poly.type
_entity_poly.pdbx_seq_one_letter_code
_entity_poly.pdbx_strand_id
1 'polypeptide(L)'
;MQEIFLLVLGVSMIALGLVALVSPSTIFSAMKVKPESVAAYSEIKGLYGGVHLLFGLFMVASAVQFAWQLPALYLAALMGLGYVLGRVISLVKDGSPGKFSVGAGAGELVAGTIALVLILGQNSAVAGEAAVAGGKVNQALWDFNKRYDVPQLVEAGDRVHVAFNYDYSNFAFIEGDDGVILIDAGFFPGAGEKALADYRKITDKPIVAVIYTHIHTDHTGGAAALLADSPGGIPVYAPSGWRQGLAESVSAVGPMVVKRAFSQVGLFLPSGADGTVGTGIGRSPRMAGIPELVPPTIDISEPTEITVAGVRMQLLPAGGDVEATLWIWLPEERLLFAGDILGGTFPYIETVRMELERDPREFIASFNHALALQPDYLVAGHGRVLLGAEDVRDVLSANGDVTEFMVDQVDRLYARGYTPDRIIDELRLPLALANHPDLQPHYHRVEWIIRTMFVKRGGFMGEMMDIVTLTRSQEAARMVKLIGGEAAAVAAARAALAEDDPRWAARLASNVLEVNKNNEEALALRLQAYQRIAAVTDSANERNYLLTEIKTARGEIDWKKILTSMAYKFTENASGDQVLATLKARFRAEAADGLSFVVRANIAG
;
A
#
# COMPACT_ATOMS: atom_id res chain seq x y z
N MET A 1 16.96 18.70 -0.31
CA MET A 1 17.70 19.44 0.78
C MET A 1 19.17 19.04 0.79
N GLN A 2 19.47 17.75 0.60
CA GLN A 2 20.84 17.23 0.50
C GLN A 2 21.58 17.80 -0.70
N GLU A 3 20.92 17.95 -1.85
CA GLU A 3 21.53 18.50 -3.08
C GLU A 3 21.99 19.94 -2.86
N ILE A 4 21.13 20.76 -2.28
CA ILE A 4 21.41 22.17 -2.00
C ILE A 4 22.58 22.29 -1.01
N PHE A 5 22.58 21.49 0.05
CA PHE A 5 23.66 21.48 1.03
C PHE A 5 25.00 21.07 0.39
N LEU A 6 25.02 19.97 -0.37
CA LEU A 6 26.23 19.48 -1.05
C LEU A 6 26.73 20.48 -2.11
N LEU A 7 25.82 21.15 -2.83
CA LEU A 7 26.17 22.18 -3.80
C LEU A 7 26.81 23.40 -3.13
N VAL A 8 26.19 23.93 -2.08
CA VAL A 8 26.69 25.12 -1.35
C VAL A 8 28.03 24.82 -0.68
N LEU A 9 28.14 23.68 0.00
CA LEU A 9 29.39 23.26 0.64
C LEU A 9 30.47 22.99 -0.41
N GLY A 10 30.12 22.33 -1.51
CA GLY A 10 31.03 22.01 -2.61
C GLY A 10 31.60 23.26 -3.28
N VAL A 11 30.76 24.25 -3.61
CA VAL A 11 31.20 25.53 -4.18
C VAL A 11 32.13 26.28 -3.22
N SER A 12 31.81 26.29 -1.92
CA SER A 12 32.64 26.93 -0.90
C SER A 12 34.03 26.29 -0.78
N MET A 13 34.09 24.95 -0.83
CA MET A 13 35.33 24.18 -0.81
C MET A 13 36.18 24.38 -2.06
N ILE A 14 35.55 24.44 -3.25
CA ILE A 14 36.24 24.77 -4.51
C ILE A 14 36.88 26.15 -4.42
N ALA A 15 36.12 27.15 -3.94
CA ALA A 15 36.63 28.51 -3.82
C ALA A 15 37.85 28.58 -2.88
N LEU A 16 37.77 27.93 -1.71
CA LEU A 16 38.90 27.85 -0.77
C LEU A 16 40.10 27.12 -1.39
N GLY A 17 39.86 26.00 -2.07
CA GLY A 17 40.89 25.21 -2.75
C GLY A 17 41.63 26.00 -3.82
N LEU A 18 40.92 26.74 -4.66
CA LEU A 18 41.52 27.59 -5.69
C LEU A 18 42.36 28.73 -5.09
N VAL A 19 41.86 29.38 -4.03
CA VAL A 19 42.62 30.43 -3.33
C VAL A 19 43.91 29.86 -2.72
N ALA A 20 43.87 28.67 -2.12
CA ALA A 20 45.05 28.02 -1.57
C ALA A 20 46.09 27.67 -2.63
N LEU A 21 45.65 27.23 -3.82
CA LEU A 21 46.54 26.85 -4.93
C LEU A 21 47.23 28.06 -5.55
N VAL A 22 46.47 29.14 -5.77
CA VAL A 22 46.94 30.34 -6.48
C VAL A 22 47.65 31.31 -5.54
N SER A 23 47.15 31.48 -4.33
CA SER A 23 47.64 32.48 -3.36
C SER A 23 47.64 31.94 -1.93
N PRO A 24 48.46 30.91 -1.64
CA PRO A 24 48.51 30.21 -0.34
C PRO A 24 48.78 31.15 0.85
N SER A 25 49.54 32.22 0.65
CA SER A 25 49.79 33.24 1.69
C SER A 25 48.53 33.95 2.17
N THR A 26 47.49 34.02 1.33
CA THR A 26 46.23 34.70 1.64
C THR A 26 45.46 33.98 2.76
N ILE A 27 45.42 32.64 2.73
CA ILE A 27 44.71 31.83 3.74
C ILE A 27 45.31 32.01 5.14
N PHE A 28 46.64 32.13 5.20
CA PHE A 28 47.38 32.18 6.46
C PHE A 28 47.67 33.60 6.96
N SER A 29 47.40 34.61 6.12
CA SER A 29 47.55 36.02 6.48
C SER A 29 46.75 36.40 7.73
N ALA A 30 45.52 35.87 7.85
CA ALA A 30 44.64 36.07 9.01
C ALA A 30 45.19 35.43 10.30
N MET A 31 46.04 34.41 10.17
CA MET A 31 46.71 33.72 11.28
C MET A 31 48.12 34.26 11.53
N LYS A 32 48.56 35.29 10.78
CA LYS A 32 49.94 35.83 10.81
C LYS A 32 51.03 34.79 10.53
N VAL A 33 50.68 33.70 9.85
CA VAL A 33 51.63 32.65 9.45
C VAL A 33 52.13 32.97 8.04
N LYS A 34 53.45 33.09 7.89
CA LYS A 34 54.11 33.28 6.59
C LYS A 34 54.88 32.01 6.22
N PRO A 35 54.60 31.38 5.07
CA PRO A 35 55.40 30.25 4.61
C PRO A 35 56.79 30.76 4.18
N GLU A 36 57.84 30.25 4.81
CA GLU A 36 59.23 30.68 4.55
C GLU A 36 60.03 29.70 3.69
N SER A 37 59.41 28.60 3.26
CA SER A 37 60.06 27.58 2.43
C SER A 37 59.15 27.06 1.33
N VAL A 38 59.75 26.58 0.24
CA VAL A 38 59.03 25.91 -0.85
C VAL A 38 58.24 24.71 -0.33
N ALA A 39 58.78 23.99 0.66
CA ALA A 39 58.09 22.89 1.31
C ALA A 39 56.81 23.35 2.02
N ALA A 40 56.84 24.45 2.77
CA ALA A 40 55.65 25.00 3.42
C ALA A 40 54.59 25.45 2.41
N TYR A 41 55.00 26.05 1.28
CA TYR A 41 54.09 26.35 0.18
C TYR A 41 53.49 25.09 -0.44
N SER A 42 54.27 24.02 -0.58
CA SER A 42 53.81 22.74 -1.14
C SER A 42 52.75 22.09 -0.24
N GLU A 43 52.97 22.05 1.07
CA GLU A 43 52.02 21.46 2.03
C GLU A 43 50.67 22.20 2.03
N ILE A 44 50.71 23.54 2.02
CA ILE A 44 49.49 24.35 1.96
C ILE A 44 48.72 24.08 0.67
N LYS A 45 49.41 24.03 -0.48
CA LYS A 45 48.79 23.75 -1.77
C LYS A 45 48.23 22.33 -1.86
N GLY A 46 48.87 21.36 -1.22
CA GLY A 46 48.37 19.98 -1.15
C GLY A 46 47.09 19.89 -0.32
N LEU A 47 47.17 20.27 0.96
CA LEU A 47 46.10 20.09 1.93
C LEU A 47 44.95 21.10 1.76
N TYR A 48 45.25 22.39 1.77
CA TYR A 48 44.23 23.43 1.66
C TYR A 48 43.80 23.70 0.22
N GLY A 49 44.64 23.31 -0.75
CA GLY A 49 44.36 23.43 -2.18
C GLY A 49 43.75 22.18 -2.78
N GLY A 50 44.61 21.22 -3.14
CA GLY A 50 44.23 20.03 -3.90
C GLY A 50 43.12 19.21 -3.25
N VAL A 51 43.22 18.94 -1.94
CA VAL A 51 42.20 18.15 -1.22
C VAL A 51 40.85 18.88 -1.19
N HIS A 52 40.83 20.17 -0.83
CA HIS A 52 39.57 20.94 -0.78
C HIS A 52 38.95 21.12 -2.17
N LEU A 53 39.77 21.30 -3.20
CA LEU A 53 39.29 21.39 -4.58
C LEU A 53 38.62 20.08 -5.02
N LEU A 54 39.28 18.94 -4.84
CA LEU A 54 38.74 17.65 -5.26
C LEU A 54 37.51 17.23 -4.44
N PHE A 55 37.51 17.50 -3.13
CA PHE A 55 36.34 17.28 -2.29
C PHE A 55 35.17 18.18 -2.70
N GLY A 56 35.43 19.45 -2.98
CA GLY A 56 34.40 20.36 -3.45
C GLY A 56 33.81 19.93 -4.79
N LEU A 57 34.65 19.50 -5.75
CA LEU A 57 34.19 18.94 -7.03
C LEU A 57 33.37 17.66 -6.84
N PHE A 58 33.81 16.76 -5.95
CA PHE A 58 33.05 15.56 -5.62
C PHE A 58 31.69 15.89 -5.00
N MET A 59 31.61 16.86 -4.08
CA MET A 59 30.32 17.28 -3.49
C MET A 59 29.38 17.90 -4.53
N VAL A 60 29.89 18.71 -5.45
CA VAL A 60 29.09 19.25 -6.56
C VAL A 60 28.61 18.13 -7.49
N ALA A 61 29.46 17.16 -7.82
CA ALA A 61 29.06 16.00 -8.62
C ALA A 61 28.02 15.12 -7.89
N SER A 62 28.16 14.94 -6.58
CA SER A 62 27.20 14.21 -5.76
C SER A 62 25.87 14.95 -5.62
N ALA A 63 25.83 16.28 -5.76
CA ALA A 63 24.58 17.02 -5.77
C ALA A 63 23.69 16.64 -6.98
N VAL A 64 24.28 16.15 -8.07
CA VAL A 64 23.55 15.68 -9.27
C VAL A 64 23.48 14.16 -9.41
N GLN A 65 24.38 13.40 -8.77
CA GLN A 65 24.41 11.94 -8.81
C GLN A 65 23.96 11.33 -7.48
N PHE A 66 22.73 10.78 -7.46
CA PHE A 66 22.08 10.24 -6.26
C PHE A 66 22.93 9.19 -5.52
N ALA A 67 23.55 8.26 -6.26
CA ALA A 67 24.36 7.19 -5.67
C ALA A 67 25.58 7.69 -4.87
N TRP A 68 26.01 8.94 -5.07
CA TRP A 68 27.18 9.52 -4.43
C TRP A 68 26.84 10.49 -3.30
N GLN A 69 25.56 10.75 -3.05
CA GLN A 69 25.11 11.67 -2.01
C GLN A 69 25.47 11.18 -0.61
N LEU A 70 25.14 9.93 -0.28
CA LEU A 70 25.43 9.38 1.05
C LEU A 70 26.95 9.31 1.33
N PRO A 71 27.81 8.80 0.43
CA PRO A 71 29.26 8.90 0.59
C PRO A 71 29.76 10.34 0.75
N ALA A 72 29.21 11.31 0.01
CA ALA A 72 29.59 12.71 0.13
C ALA A 72 29.16 13.33 1.47
N LEU A 73 28.01 12.95 2.00
CA LEU A 73 27.56 13.36 3.33
C LEU A 73 28.45 12.79 4.44
N TYR A 74 28.84 11.51 4.35
CA TYR A 74 29.82 10.94 5.29
C TYR A 74 31.15 11.69 5.25
N LEU A 75 31.64 12.02 4.05
CA LEU A 75 32.87 12.77 3.87
C LEU A 75 32.77 14.20 4.44
N ALA A 76 31.63 14.88 4.21
CA ALA A 76 31.35 16.20 4.79
C ALA A 76 31.32 16.16 6.33
N ALA A 77 30.68 15.15 6.92
CA ALA A 77 30.62 14.96 8.37
C ALA A 77 32.02 14.70 8.96
N LEU A 78 32.76 13.75 8.39
CA LEU A 78 34.11 13.41 8.85
C LEU A 78 35.06 14.59 8.77
N MET A 79 35.03 15.34 7.67
CA MET A 79 35.90 16.50 7.49
C MET A 79 35.52 17.64 8.43
N GLY A 80 34.24 18.02 8.48
CA GLY A 80 33.77 19.12 9.34
C GLY A 80 34.04 18.84 10.82
N LEU A 81 33.69 17.65 11.30
CA LEU A 81 33.90 17.26 12.70
C LEU A 81 35.37 16.99 13.02
N GLY A 82 36.15 16.51 12.05
CA GLY A 82 37.60 16.35 12.18
C GLY A 82 38.30 17.69 12.42
N TYR A 83 37.95 18.74 11.67
CA TYR A 83 38.47 20.07 11.91
C TYR A 83 38.07 20.62 13.29
N VAL A 84 36.80 20.45 13.67
CA VAL A 84 36.32 20.86 15.00
C VAL A 84 37.10 20.13 16.10
N LEU A 85 37.31 18.83 15.98
CA LEU A 85 38.08 18.05 16.95
C LEU A 85 39.51 18.60 17.08
N GLY A 86 40.19 18.85 15.96
CA GLY A 86 41.52 19.46 15.97
C GLY A 86 41.55 20.82 16.67
N ARG A 87 40.54 21.66 16.44
CA ARG A 87 40.43 22.98 17.07
C ARG A 87 40.13 22.89 18.56
N VAL A 88 39.29 21.94 19.00
CA VAL A 88 39.02 21.71 20.42
C VAL A 88 40.29 21.24 21.13
N ILE A 89 41.03 20.31 20.54
CA ILE A 89 42.31 19.84 21.10
C ILE A 89 43.29 21.01 21.23
N SER A 90 43.42 21.84 20.20
CA SER A 90 44.30 23.02 20.25
C SER A 90 43.80 24.06 21.25
N LEU A 91 42.49 24.28 21.39
CA LEU A 91 41.93 25.19 22.40
C LEU A 91 42.28 24.75 23.82
N VAL A 92 42.21 23.44 24.09
CA VAL A 92 42.55 22.85 25.39
C VAL A 92 44.05 22.93 25.67
N LYS A 93 44.88 22.67 24.65
CA LYS A 93 46.34 22.58 24.81
C LYS A 93 47.04 23.93 24.73
N ASP A 94 46.65 24.75 23.77
CA ASP A 94 47.38 25.94 23.32
C ASP A 94 46.60 27.24 23.60
N GLY A 95 45.34 27.15 24.05
CA GLY A 95 44.49 28.30 24.37
C GLY A 95 43.71 28.86 23.17
N SER A 96 43.10 30.04 23.33
CA SER A 96 42.15 30.58 22.34
C SER A 96 42.81 30.90 20.98
N PRO A 97 42.39 30.27 19.86
CA PRO A 97 43.08 30.36 18.57
C PRO A 97 42.74 31.62 17.74
N GLY A 98 42.19 32.67 18.35
CA GLY A 98 41.82 33.93 17.70
C GLY A 98 40.49 33.89 16.93
N LYS A 99 39.94 35.06 16.59
CA LYS A 99 38.58 35.21 16.02
C LYS A 99 38.37 34.46 14.71
N PHE A 100 39.37 34.41 13.84
CA PHE A 100 39.30 33.71 12.56
C PHE A 100 39.08 32.20 12.75
N SER A 101 39.90 31.58 13.61
CA SER A 101 39.83 30.14 13.89
C SER A 101 38.53 29.73 14.58
N VAL A 102 37.97 30.60 15.42
CA VAL A 102 36.66 30.39 16.06
C VAL A 102 35.53 30.47 15.03
N GLY A 103 35.58 31.46 14.12
CA GLY A 103 34.58 31.59 13.05
C GLY A 103 34.60 30.42 12.06
N ALA A 104 35.79 29.99 11.64
CA ALA A 104 35.97 28.81 10.78
C ALA A 104 35.46 27.54 11.49
N GLY A 105 35.80 27.35 12.77
CA GLY A 105 35.32 26.22 13.57
C GLY A 105 33.80 26.16 13.72
N ALA A 106 33.14 27.32 13.84
CA ALA A 106 31.67 27.37 13.86
C ALA A 106 31.06 26.94 12.52
N GLY A 107 31.63 27.38 11.40
CA GLY A 107 31.17 26.96 10.07
C GLY A 107 31.38 25.46 9.82
N GLU A 108 32.54 24.93 10.21
CA GLU A 108 32.86 23.50 10.11
C GLU A 108 31.94 22.64 10.98
N LEU A 109 31.62 23.09 12.20
CA LEU A 109 30.68 22.43 13.09
C LEU A 109 29.27 22.40 12.48
N VAL A 110 28.78 23.54 11.99
CA VAL A 110 27.46 23.63 11.34
C VAL A 110 27.39 22.69 10.13
N ALA A 111 28.40 22.71 9.26
CA ALA A 111 28.43 21.82 8.10
C ALA A 111 28.46 20.34 8.50
N GLY A 112 29.31 19.97 9.47
CA GLY A 112 29.41 18.60 9.97
C GLY A 112 28.13 18.11 10.65
N THR A 113 27.47 18.97 11.43
CA THR A 113 26.19 18.66 12.09
C THR A 113 25.06 18.54 11.07
N ILE A 114 24.96 19.43 10.09
CA ILE A 114 23.95 19.32 9.02
C ILE A 114 24.16 18.00 8.26
N ALA A 115 25.40 17.67 7.90
CA ALA A 115 25.70 16.40 7.23
C ALA A 115 25.26 15.19 8.07
N LEU A 116 25.55 15.17 9.39
CA LEU A 116 25.07 14.12 10.30
C LEU A 116 23.55 14.05 10.37
N VAL A 117 22.86 15.19 10.49
CA VAL A 117 21.39 15.23 10.52
C VAL A 117 20.82 14.67 9.21
N LEU A 118 21.41 15.01 8.08
CA LEU A 118 20.99 14.49 6.77
C LEU A 118 21.26 12.99 6.61
N ILE A 119 22.34 12.46 7.19
CA ILE A 119 22.63 11.01 7.25
C ILE A 119 21.59 10.31 8.13
N LEU A 120 21.35 10.84 9.34
CA LEU A 120 20.39 10.27 10.29
C LEU A 120 18.96 10.34 9.75
N GLY A 121 18.60 11.41 9.04
CA GLY A 121 17.31 11.58 8.38
C GLY A 121 17.03 10.52 7.30
N GLN A 122 18.06 10.00 6.62
CA GLN A 122 17.88 8.88 5.69
C GLN A 122 17.56 7.56 6.40
N ASN A 123 18.11 7.35 7.61
CA ASN A 123 17.77 6.19 8.44
C ASN A 123 16.44 6.36 9.19
N SER A 124 15.98 7.60 9.36
CA SER A 124 14.74 7.94 10.08
C SER A 124 13.49 7.69 9.25
N ALA A 125 13.61 7.50 7.93
CA ALA A 125 12.50 7.00 7.10
C ALA A 125 12.06 5.56 7.47
N VAL A 126 12.72 4.93 8.44
CA VAL A 126 12.39 3.62 9.02
C VAL A 126 12.11 3.71 10.53
N ALA A 127 12.16 4.91 11.14
CA ALA A 127 11.86 5.09 12.55
C ALA A 127 10.36 5.33 12.75
N GLY A 128 9.68 4.33 13.33
CA GLY A 128 8.24 4.32 13.55
C GLY A 128 7.70 5.64 14.10
N GLU A 129 6.74 6.20 13.38
CA GLU A 129 6.03 7.40 13.79
C GLU A 129 5.28 7.17 15.11
N ALA A 130 5.21 8.23 15.92
CA ALA A 130 4.60 8.19 17.25
C ALA A 130 3.17 7.64 17.18
N ALA A 131 2.82 6.71 18.08
CA ALA A 131 1.47 6.15 18.11
C ALA A 131 0.46 7.10 18.79
N VAL A 132 -0.76 7.18 18.26
CA VAL A 132 -1.89 7.94 18.79
C VAL A 132 -2.86 7.11 19.61
N ALA A 133 -3.83 7.79 20.23
CA ALA A 133 -4.90 7.18 21.02
C ALA A 133 -4.36 6.30 22.16
N GLY A 134 -3.36 6.82 22.88
CA GLY A 134 -2.70 6.09 23.97
C GLY A 134 -1.77 4.98 23.48
N GLY A 135 -1.18 5.12 22.29
CA GLY A 135 -0.26 4.14 21.72
C GLY A 135 -0.94 2.96 21.02
N LYS A 136 -2.18 3.14 20.55
CA LYS A 136 -3.01 2.06 19.98
C LYS A 136 -3.07 2.06 18.45
N VAL A 137 -2.68 3.14 17.80
CA VAL A 137 -2.69 3.28 16.33
C VAL A 137 -1.47 4.08 15.86
N ASN A 138 -0.90 3.71 14.73
CA ASN A 138 0.10 4.50 14.01
C ASN A 138 -0.49 5.87 13.59
N GLN A 139 0.27 6.96 13.78
CA GLN A 139 -0.19 8.33 13.49
C GLN A 139 -0.41 8.57 11.99
N ALA A 140 0.53 8.26 11.10
CA ALA A 140 0.32 8.41 9.65
C ALA A 140 -0.92 7.66 9.18
N LEU A 141 -1.10 6.40 9.59
CA LEU A 141 -2.27 5.63 9.21
C LEU A 141 -3.57 6.30 9.71
N TRP A 142 -3.57 6.77 10.95
CA TRP A 142 -4.73 7.46 11.54
C TRP A 142 -5.05 8.74 10.77
N ASP A 143 -4.05 9.57 10.50
CA ASP A 143 -4.24 10.84 9.80
C ASP A 143 -4.62 10.66 8.33
N PHE A 144 -4.04 9.68 7.65
CA PHE A 144 -4.38 9.35 6.27
C PHE A 144 -5.85 8.95 6.15
N ASN A 145 -6.37 8.12 7.06
CA ASN A 145 -7.74 7.65 7.00
C ASN A 145 -8.79 8.73 7.34
N LYS A 146 -8.42 9.86 7.94
CA LYS A 146 -9.36 10.99 8.16
C LYS A 146 -9.97 11.53 6.87
N ARG A 147 -9.29 11.33 5.73
CA ARG A 147 -9.81 11.66 4.39
C ARG A 147 -11.12 10.92 4.07
N TYR A 148 -11.40 9.82 4.77
CA TYR A 148 -12.56 8.96 4.55
C TYR A 148 -13.66 9.10 5.63
N ASP A 149 -13.58 10.07 6.54
CA ASP A 149 -14.50 10.13 7.69
C ASP A 149 -15.92 10.61 7.34
N VAL A 150 -16.03 11.51 6.36
CA VAL A 150 -17.27 12.25 6.07
C VAL A 150 -17.88 11.76 4.75
N PRO A 151 -19.08 11.14 4.78
CA PRO A 151 -19.88 10.87 3.60
C PRO A 151 -20.32 12.18 2.93
N GLN A 152 -20.17 12.27 1.62
CA GLN A 152 -20.56 13.47 0.86
C GLN A 152 -20.76 13.16 -0.62
N LEU A 153 -21.63 13.93 -1.28
CA LEU A 153 -21.72 13.93 -2.73
C LEU A 153 -20.66 14.90 -3.27
N VAL A 154 -19.71 14.36 -4.04
CA VAL A 154 -18.66 15.16 -4.70
C VAL A 154 -19.09 15.41 -6.13
N GLU A 155 -19.10 16.68 -6.54
CA GLU A 155 -19.37 17.09 -7.92
C GLU A 155 -18.13 16.85 -8.80
N ALA A 156 -18.31 16.20 -9.94
CA ALA A 156 -17.26 15.92 -10.92
C ALA A 156 -17.75 16.35 -12.32
N GLY A 157 -17.81 17.66 -12.54
CA GLY A 157 -18.53 18.25 -13.67
C GLY A 157 -20.01 18.48 -13.35
N ASP A 158 -20.72 19.13 -14.28
CA ASP A 158 -22.03 19.75 -14.01
C ASP A 158 -23.15 18.77 -13.66
N ARG A 159 -23.07 17.52 -14.16
CA ARG A 159 -24.15 16.52 -14.02
C ARG A 159 -23.79 15.31 -13.18
N VAL A 160 -22.57 15.21 -12.67
CA VAL A 160 -22.05 13.98 -12.03
C VAL A 160 -21.87 14.20 -10.54
N HIS A 161 -22.50 13.34 -9.75
CA HIS A 161 -22.47 13.37 -8.30
C HIS A 161 -21.94 12.03 -7.77
N VAL A 162 -20.73 12.03 -7.25
CA VAL A 162 -20.05 10.85 -6.71
C VAL A 162 -20.41 10.67 -5.24
N ALA A 163 -20.96 9.53 -4.87
CA ALA A 163 -21.19 9.12 -3.49
C ALA A 163 -19.87 8.71 -2.81
N PHE A 164 -19.08 9.70 -2.42
CA PHE A 164 -17.81 9.51 -1.74
C PHE A 164 -18.02 9.23 -0.25
N ASN A 165 -17.32 8.22 0.29
CA ASN A 165 -17.32 7.86 1.72
C ASN A 165 -18.68 7.45 2.34
N TYR A 166 -19.70 7.18 1.53
CA TYR A 166 -20.95 6.57 2.02
C TYR A 166 -20.75 5.09 2.36
N ASP A 167 -19.93 4.40 1.56
CA ASP A 167 -19.56 3.00 1.73
C ASP A 167 -18.03 2.81 1.62
N TYR A 168 -17.58 1.57 1.43
CA TYR A 168 -16.20 1.21 1.17
C TYR A 168 -15.70 1.64 -0.23
N SER A 169 -16.56 1.51 -1.24
CA SER A 169 -16.32 1.92 -2.62
C SER A 169 -17.06 3.23 -2.95
N ASN A 170 -16.58 3.90 -3.99
CA ASN A 170 -17.26 5.01 -4.64
C ASN A 170 -18.23 4.46 -5.69
N PHE A 171 -19.37 5.12 -5.80
CA PHE A 171 -20.35 4.96 -6.87
C PHE A 171 -20.90 6.34 -7.22
N ALA A 172 -21.60 6.49 -8.34
CA ALA A 172 -22.00 7.82 -8.80
C ALA A 172 -23.36 7.85 -9.49
N PHE A 173 -23.95 9.03 -9.46
CA PHE A 173 -25.18 9.37 -10.16
C PHE A 173 -24.86 10.38 -11.26
N ILE A 174 -25.26 10.07 -12.49
CA ILE A 174 -25.14 10.98 -13.63
C ILE A 174 -26.55 11.45 -13.98
N GLU A 175 -26.78 12.76 -13.87
CA GLU A 175 -28.07 13.36 -14.20
C GLU A 175 -28.23 13.56 -15.73
N GLY A 176 -29.20 12.87 -16.31
CA GLY A 176 -29.64 13.06 -17.69
C GLY A 176 -30.86 13.96 -17.81
N ASP A 177 -31.42 14.03 -19.01
CA ASP A 177 -32.57 14.88 -19.35
C ASP A 177 -33.85 14.40 -18.64
N ASP A 178 -34.14 13.10 -18.69
CA ASP A 178 -35.37 12.46 -18.19
C ASP A 178 -35.12 11.34 -17.16
N GLY A 179 -33.87 11.10 -16.78
CA GLY A 179 -33.50 10.03 -15.87
C GLY A 179 -32.09 10.17 -15.31
N VAL A 180 -31.74 9.28 -14.39
CA VAL A 180 -30.40 9.18 -13.79
C VAL A 180 -29.75 7.88 -14.20
N ILE A 181 -28.46 7.93 -14.54
CA ILE A 181 -27.63 6.74 -14.77
C ILE A 181 -26.82 6.50 -13.49
N LEU A 182 -26.87 5.27 -12.99
CA LEU A 182 -26.11 4.84 -11.83
C LEU A 182 -24.84 4.13 -12.29
N ILE A 183 -23.67 4.58 -11.81
CA ILE A 183 -22.38 3.93 -12.00
C ILE A 183 -21.98 3.24 -10.69
N ASP A 184 -21.89 1.92 -10.71
CA ASP A 184 -21.75 1.08 -9.51
C ASP A 184 -22.85 1.33 -8.46
N ALA A 185 -22.86 0.57 -7.36
CA ALA A 185 -23.96 0.59 -6.41
C ALA A 185 -23.52 0.45 -4.94
N GLY A 186 -22.23 0.53 -4.64
CA GLY A 186 -21.72 0.29 -3.30
C GLY A 186 -21.89 -1.17 -2.85
N PHE A 187 -21.56 -1.43 -1.59
CA PHE A 187 -21.49 -2.78 -1.03
C PHE A 187 -22.76 -3.18 -0.30
N PHE A 188 -23.18 -2.38 0.68
CA PHE A 188 -24.33 -2.72 1.52
C PHE A 188 -25.51 -1.77 1.23
N PRO A 189 -26.74 -2.30 1.13
CA PRO A 189 -27.95 -1.51 0.86
C PRO A 189 -28.07 -0.22 1.66
N GLY A 190 -27.90 -0.29 2.99
CA GLY A 190 -28.10 0.87 3.86
C GLY A 190 -27.07 1.99 3.70
N ALA A 191 -25.93 1.75 3.04
CA ALA A 191 -25.00 2.80 2.66
C ALA A 191 -25.45 3.47 1.35
N GLY A 192 -25.84 2.66 0.36
CA GLY A 192 -26.43 3.13 -0.90
C GLY A 192 -27.68 3.98 -0.69
N GLU A 193 -28.63 3.52 0.12
CA GLU A 193 -29.88 4.23 0.42
C GLU A 193 -29.63 5.62 1.01
N LYS A 194 -28.59 5.79 1.84
CA LYS A 194 -28.23 7.11 2.40
C LYS A 194 -27.72 8.05 1.32
N ALA A 195 -26.83 7.57 0.45
CA ALA A 195 -26.33 8.36 -0.66
C ALA A 195 -27.46 8.76 -1.61
N LEU A 196 -28.37 7.83 -1.92
CA LEU A 196 -29.54 8.11 -2.74
C LEU A 196 -30.43 9.14 -2.08
N ALA A 197 -30.71 9.02 -0.77
CA ALA A 197 -31.53 9.99 -0.04
C ALA A 197 -30.91 11.40 -0.05
N ASP A 198 -29.58 11.51 0.04
CA ASP A 198 -28.90 12.80 -0.10
C ASP A 198 -28.94 13.31 -1.55
N TYR A 199 -28.81 12.42 -2.54
CA TYR A 199 -28.90 12.77 -3.96
C TYR A 199 -30.32 13.19 -4.39
N ARG A 200 -31.36 12.61 -3.78
CA ARG A 200 -32.77 13.00 -4.00
C ARG A 200 -33.07 14.44 -3.60
N LYS A 201 -32.20 15.10 -2.82
CA LYS A 201 -32.32 16.54 -2.53
C LYS A 201 -31.96 17.41 -3.74
N ILE A 202 -31.29 16.84 -4.75
CA ILE A 202 -30.85 17.51 -5.97
C ILE A 202 -31.85 17.23 -7.09
N THR A 203 -32.28 15.97 -7.26
CA THR A 203 -33.18 15.57 -8.35
C THR A 203 -34.11 14.41 -7.99
N ASP A 204 -35.36 14.51 -8.45
CA ASP A 204 -36.40 13.47 -8.28
C ASP A 204 -36.48 12.50 -9.48
N LYS A 205 -35.62 12.66 -10.50
CA LYS A 205 -35.64 11.83 -11.72
C LYS A 205 -35.38 10.35 -11.41
N PRO A 206 -36.11 9.39 -12.00
CA PRO A 206 -35.89 7.96 -11.72
C PRO A 206 -34.50 7.51 -12.19
N ILE A 207 -33.93 6.48 -11.55
CA ILE A 207 -32.76 5.81 -12.10
C ILE A 207 -33.22 4.93 -13.27
N VAL A 208 -32.69 5.20 -14.46
CA VAL A 208 -33.13 4.59 -15.73
C VAL A 208 -32.09 3.66 -16.36
N ALA A 209 -30.88 3.60 -15.81
CA ALA A 209 -29.85 2.64 -16.21
C ALA A 209 -28.83 2.43 -15.09
N VAL A 210 -28.18 1.27 -15.11
CA VAL A 210 -27.02 0.96 -14.26
C VAL A 210 -25.87 0.50 -15.12
N ILE A 211 -24.66 0.95 -14.80
CA ILE A 211 -23.42 0.46 -15.41
C ILE A 211 -22.50 0.02 -14.28
N TYR A 212 -22.15 -1.27 -14.25
CA TYR A 212 -21.13 -1.78 -13.34
C TYR A 212 -19.75 -1.71 -13.97
N THR A 213 -18.79 -1.20 -13.22
CA THR A 213 -17.38 -1.18 -13.61
C THR A 213 -16.80 -2.59 -13.61
N HIS A 214 -17.12 -3.42 -12.60
CA HIS A 214 -16.65 -4.80 -12.48
C HIS A 214 -17.48 -5.60 -11.45
N ILE A 215 -17.13 -6.88 -11.26
CA ILE A 215 -17.96 -7.87 -10.56
C ILE A 215 -17.80 -7.88 -9.02
N HIS A 216 -16.90 -7.09 -8.44
CA HIS A 216 -16.72 -7.09 -6.99
C HIS A 216 -18.02 -6.67 -6.28
N THR A 217 -18.31 -7.33 -5.15
CA THR A 217 -19.60 -7.15 -4.45
C THR A 217 -19.76 -5.74 -3.90
N ASP A 218 -18.68 -5.05 -3.60
CA ASP A 218 -18.69 -3.65 -3.20
C ASP A 218 -19.00 -2.67 -4.33
N HIS A 219 -19.11 -3.12 -5.58
CA HIS A 219 -19.54 -2.28 -6.71
C HIS A 219 -20.97 -2.59 -7.14
N THR A 220 -21.52 -3.71 -6.68
CA THR A 220 -22.77 -4.28 -7.20
C THR A 220 -23.81 -4.55 -6.12
N GLY A 221 -23.39 -4.65 -4.86
CA GLY A 221 -24.18 -5.19 -3.76
C GLY A 221 -25.31 -4.29 -3.26
N GLY A 222 -25.24 -2.98 -3.47
CA GLY A 222 -26.34 -2.07 -3.12
C GLY A 222 -27.41 -1.91 -4.21
N ALA A 223 -27.25 -2.55 -5.37
CA ALA A 223 -28.03 -2.24 -6.57
C ALA A 223 -29.53 -2.42 -6.38
N ALA A 224 -29.97 -3.55 -5.81
CA ALA A 224 -31.40 -3.82 -5.63
C ALA A 224 -32.11 -2.75 -4.77
N ALA A 225 -31.43 -2.24 -3.75
CA ALA A 225 -31.98 -1.20 -2.88
C ALA A 225 -32.05 0.17 -3.57
N LEU A 226 -31.02 0.52 -4.35
CA LEU A 226 -30.98 1.77 -5.11
C LEU A 226 -32.03 1.82 -6.22
N LEU A 227 -32.41 0.66 -6.75
CA LEU A 227 -33.35 0.52 -7.87
C LEU A 227 -34.80 0.26 -7.45
N ALA A 228 -35.12 0.34 -6.15
CA ALA A 228 -36.46 0.05 -5.66
C ALA A 228 -37.57 0.90 -6.32
N ASP A 229 -37.26 2.16 -6.65
CA ASP A 229 -38.19 3.11 -7.29
C ASP A 229 -37.94 3.25 -8.81
N SER A 230 -37.06 2.42 -9.39
CA SER A 230 -36.77 2.46 -10.82
C SER A 230 -37.90 1.87 -11.66
N PRO A 231 -38.09 2.35 -12.90
CA PRO A 231 -38.93 1.67 -13.88
C PRO A 231 -38.47 0.21 -14.04
N GLY A 232 -39.42 -0.72 -14.17
CA GLY A 232 -39.07 -2.11 -14.43
C GLY A 232 -38.40 -2.27 -15.80
N GLY A 233 -37.38 -3.14 -15.88
CA GLY A 233 -36.73 -3.49 -17.15
C GLY A 233 -35.70 -2.47 -17.67
N ILE A 234 -35.14 -1.64 -16.80
CA ILE A 234 -34.03 -0.74 -17.17
C ILE A 234 -32.80 -1.53 -17.65
N PRO A 235 -32.00 -0.97 -18.57
CA PRO A 235 -30.74 -1.59 -18.98
C PRO A 235 -29.72 -1.59 -17.84
N VAL A 236 -29.05 -2.73 -17.68
CA VAL A 236 -27.95 -2.94 -16.73
C VAL A 236 -26.75 -3.43 -17.53
N TYR A 237 -25.77 -2.55 -17.68
CA TYR A 237 -24.54 -2.79 -18.44
C TYR A 237 -23.45 -3.34 -17.51
N ALA A 238 -22.68 -4.31 -17.99
CA ALA A 238 -21.51 -4.83 -17.29
C ALA A 238 -20.45 -5.31 -18.30
N PRO A 239 -19.18 -5.43 -17.88
CA PRO A 239 -18.18 -6.12 -18.70
C PRO A 239 -18.62 -7.57 -18.96
N SER A 240 -18.32 -8.07 -20.15
CA SER A 240 -18.48 -9.49 -20.46
C SER A 240 -17.69 -10.36 -19.48
N GLY A 241 -18.20 -11.53 -19.14
CA GLY A 241 -17.53 -12.45 -18.20
C GLY A 241 -17.97 -12.35 -16.74
N TRP A 242 -18.83 -11.37 -16.39
CA TRP A 242 -19.32 -11.19 -15.01
C TRP A 242 -19.98 -12.46 -14.42
N ARG A 243 -20.63 -13.29 -15.24
CA ARG A 243 -21.25 -14.57 -14.80
C ARG A 243 -20.21 -15.58 -14.34
N GLN A 244 -19.03 -15.60 -14.96
CA GLN A 244 -17.92 -16.45 -14.55
C GLN A 244 -17.36 -15.98 -13.21
N GLY A 245 -17.12 -14.68 -13.04
CA GLY A 245 -16.69 -14.11 -11.76
C GLY A 245 -17.68 -14.39 -10.61
N LEU A 246 -18.98 -14.38 -10.89
CA LEU A 246 -19.99 -14.79 -9.90
C LEU A 246 -19.87 -16.29 -9.56
N ALA A 247 -19.62 -17.16 -10.54
CA ALA A 247 -19.44 -18.59 -10.30
C ALA A 247 -18.21 -18.89 -9.42
N GLU A 248 -17.13 -18.13 -9.56
CA GLU A 248 -15.94 -18.24 -8.72
C GLU A 248 -16.20 -17.84 -7.27
N SER A 249 -17.07 -16.84 -7.07
CA SER A 249 -17.55 -16.42 -5.75
C SER A 249 -18.36 -17.54 -5.04
N VAL A 250 -18.93 -18.48 -5.79
CA VAL A 250 -19.65 -19.68 -5.28
C VAL A 250 -18.80 -20.96 -5.42
N SER A 251 -17.47 -20.82 -5.34
CA SER A 251 -16.55 -21.97 -5.38
C SER A 251 -16.39 -22.67 -4.02
N ALA A 252 -15.82 -23.88 -4.05
CA ALA A 252 -15.49 -24.62 -2.83
C ALA A 252 -14.53 -23.87 -1.88
N VAL A 253 -13.68 -22.99 -2.41
CA VAL A 253 -12.74 -22.18 -1.62
C VAL A 253 -13.35 -20.85 -1.18
N GLY A 254 -14.52 -20.48 -1.69
CA GLY A 254 -15.24 -19.23 -1.42
C GLY A 254 -15.31 -18.86 0.07
N PRO A 255 -15.68 -19.75 1.01
CA PRO A 255 -15.72 -19.41 2.43
C PRO A 255 -14.38 -18.88 3.00
N MET A 256 -13.25 -19.39 2.51
CA MET A 256 -11.94 -18.90 2.93
C MET A 256 -11.61 -17.55 2.27
N VAL A 257 -11.98 -17.35 1.01
CA VAL A 257 -11.86 -16.05 0.34
C VAL A 257 -12.66 -14.99 1.09
N VAL A 258 -13.92 -15.27 1.42
CA VAL A 258 -14.79 -14.34 2.16
C VAL A 258 -14.23 -14.04 3.55
N LYS A 259 -13.77 -15.06 4.30
CA LYS A 259 -13.11 -14.83 5.59
C LYS A 259 -11.94 -13.84 5.46
N ARG A 260 -11.10 -14.02 4.43
CA ARG A 260 -9.92 -13.18 4.21
C ARG A 260 -10.30 -11.77 3.76
N ALA A 261 -11.29 -11.62 2.88
CA ALA A 261 -11.79 -10.33 2.42
C ALA A 261 -12.41 -9.52 3.58
N PHE A 262 -13.24 -10.14 4.40
CA PHE A 262 -13.89 -9.46 5.52
C PHE A 262 -12.91 -9.10 6.65
N SER A 263 -11.88 -9.93 6.84
CA SER A 263 -10.78 -9.62 7.78
C SER A 263 -9.91 -8.47 7.25
N GLN A 264 -9.69 -8.39 5.93
CA GLN A 264 -8.93 -7.32 5.28
C GLN A 264 -9.56 -5.95 5.55
N VAL A 265 -10.86 -5.84 5.26
CA VAL A 265 -11.58 -4.57 5.41
C VAL A 265 -12.07 -4.31 6.84
N GLY A 266 -11.79 -5.21 7.79
CA GLY A 266 -12.17 -5.05 9.19
C GLY A 266 -13.68 -5.04 9.43
N LEU A 267 -14.47 -5.78 8.64
CA LEU A 267 -15.94 -5.71 8.61
C LEU A 267 -16.58 -5.88 9.99
N PHE A 268 -16.03 -6.77 10.82
CA PHE A 268 -16.55 -7.09 12.16
C PHE A 268 -15.78 -6.39 13.29
N LEU A 269 -14.88 -5.46 12.97
CA LEU A 269 -14.17 -4.67 13.97
C LEU A 269 -14.96 -3.40 14.29
N PRO A 270 -15.00 -2.97 15.56
CA PRO A 270 -15.53 -1.65 15.89
C PRO A 270 -14.68 -0.56 15.23
N SER A 271 -15.29 0.57 14.89
CA SER A 271 -14.54 1.75 14.44
C SER A 271 -13.73 2.35 15.58
N GLY A 272 -12.54 2.84 15.28
CA GLY A 272 -11.72 3.64 16.18
C GLY A 272 -10.47 2.91 16.69
N ALA A 273 -9.81 3.51 17.69
CA ALA A 273 -8.49 3.09 18.14
C ALA A 273 -8.39 1.65 18.66
N ASP A 274 -9.50 1.07 19.12
CA ASP A 274 -9.59 -0.32 19.59
C ASP A 274 -10.01 -1.32 18.49
N GLY A 275 -10.20 -0.86 17.25
CA GLY A 275 -10.58 -1.68 16.12
C GLY A 275 -10.06 -1.14 14.80
N THR A 276 -10.90 -1.16 13.77
CA THR A 276 -10.54 -0.66 12.44
C THR A 276 -10.54 0.86 12.40
N VAL A 277 -9.58 1.42 11.69
CA VAL A 277 -9.45 2.87 11.46
C VAL A 277 -9.75 3.24 10.00
N GLY A 278 -10.28 2.29 9.22
CA GLY A 278 -10.42 2.38 7.78
C GLY A 278 -9.72 1.21 7.09
N THR A 279 -9.66 1.28 5.76
CA THR A 279 -8.97 0.28 4.95
C THR A 279 -7.68 0.81 4.35
N GLY A 280 -7.46 2.13 4.32
CA GLY A 280 -6.34 2.76 3.60
C GLY A 280 -6.67 3.11 2.15
N ILE A 281 -7.80 2.66 1.60
CA ILE A 281 -8.36 3.16 0.33
C ILE A 281 -9.82 3.64 0.47
N GLY A 282 -10.37 3.59 1.68
CA GLY A 282 -11.74 3.96 1.96
C GLY A 282 -12.12 3.63 3.40
N ARG A 283 -13.41 3.75 3.69
CA ARG A 283 -13.96 3.36 5.00
C ARG A 283 -14.00 1.85 5.14
N SER A 284 -13.88 1.36 6.36
CA SER A 284 -14.31 -0.01 6.65
C SER A 284 -15.83 -0.11 6.43
N PRO A 285 -16.31 -1.07 5.61
CA PRO A 285 -17.73 -1.22 5.35
C PRO A 285 -18.48 -1.63 6.62
N ARG A 286 -19.79 -1.40 6.60
CA ARG A 286 -20.70 -1.77 7.70
C ARG A 286 -21.86 -2.57 7.14
N MET A 287 -22.07 -3.77 7.68
CA MET A 287 -23.21 -4.59 7.28
C MET A 287 -24.52 -3.88 7.66
N ALA A 288 -25.22 -3.37 6.65
CA ALA A 288 -26.53 -2.75 6.75
C ALA A 288 -27.44 -3.33 5.67
N GLY A 289 -27.96 -4.53 5.93
CA GLY A 289 -28.69 -5.32 4.93
C GLY A 289 -27.80 -6.39 4.29
N ILE A 290 -28.36 -7.04 3.27
CA ILE A 290 -27.72 -8.13 2.53
C ILE A 290 -27.36 -7.58 1.16
N PRO A 291 -26.10 -7.69 0.71
CA PRO A 291 -25.73 -7.32 -0.65
C PRO A 291 -26.55 -8.12 -1.67
N GLU A 292 -27.15 -7.42 -2.62
CA GLU A 292 -27.96 -7.98 -3.70
C GLU A 292 -27.66 -7.26 -5.02
N LEU A 293 -26.99 -7.99 -5.91
CA LEU A 293 -26.74 -7.60 -7.29
C LEU A 293 -28.04 -7.65 -8.08
N VAL A 294 -28.28 -6.63 -8.91
CA VAL A 294 -29.24 -6.73 -10.02
C VAL A 294 -28.51 -7.27 -11.25
N PRO A 295 -28.88 -8.43 -11.81
CA PRO A 295 -28.17 -9.06 -12.92
C PRO A 295 -28.05 -8.14 -14.15
N PRO A 296 -26.86 -8.04 -14.76
CA PRO A 296 -26.67 -7.39 -16.05
C PRO A 296 -27.58 -7.95 -17.13
N THR A 297 -28.12 -7.06 -17.95
CA THR A 297 -28.92 -7.37 -19.14
C THR A 297 -28.15 -7.17 -20.43
N ILE A 298 -27.00 -6.46 -20.38
CA ILE A 298 -26.17 -6.13 -21.53
C ILE A 298 -24.69 -6.37 -21.16
N ASP A 299 -24.05 -7.27 -21.88
CA ASP A 299 -22.62 -7.56 -21.76
C ASP A 299 -21.81 -6.69 -22.74
N ILE A 300 -20.74 -6.07 -22.24
CA ILE A 300 -19.82 -5.24 -23.04
C ILE A 300 -18.48 -5.96 -23.18
N SER A 301 -18.17 -6.44 -24.39
CA SER A 301 -16.91 -7.11 -24.72
C SER A 301 -15.99 -6.28 -25.62
N GLU A 302 -16.48 -5.19 -26.18
CA GLU A 302 -15.72 -4.29 -27.06
C GLU A 302 -16.09 -2.82 -26.77
N PRO A 303 -15.22 -1.86 -27.11
CA PRO A 303 -15.53 -0.45 -26.95
C PRO A 303 -16.89 -0.09 -27.56
N THR A 304 -17.82 0.39 -26.72
CA THR A 304 -19.21 0.61 -27.11
C THR A 304 -19.63 2.04 -26.78
N GLU A 305 -20.14 2.78 -27.77
CA GLU A 305 -20.75 4.08 -27.52
C GLU A 305 -22.24 3.91 -27.19
N ILE A 306 -22.70 4.56 -26.13
CA ILE A 306 -24.11 4.57 -25.74
C ILE A 306 -24.60 6.00 -25.48
N THR A 307 -25.91 6.17 -25.56
CA THR A 307 -26.58 7.39 -25.11
C THR A 307 -27.79 6.98 -24.27
N VAL A 308 -27.82 7.42 -23.02
CA VAL A 308 -28.90 7.12 -22.07
C VAL A 308 -29.35 8.44 -21.45
N ALA A 309 -30.65 8.70 -21.43
CA ALA A 309 -31.22 9.95 -20.90
C ALA A 309 -30.51 11.22 -21.44
N GLY A 310 -30.14 11.23 -22.72
CA GLY A 310 -29.44 12.36 -23.36
C GLY A 310 -27.93 12.46 -23.07
N VAL A 311 -27.36 11.60 -22.22
CA VAL A 311 -25.92 11.61 -21.89
C VAL A 311 -25.16 10.63 -22.77
N ARG A 312 -24.14 11.12 -23.50
CA ARG A 312 -23.26 10.28 -24.31
C ARG A 312 -22.12 9.71 -23.46
N MET A 313 -21.90 8.41 -23.56
CA MET A 313 -20.82 7.72 -22.85
C MET A 313 -20.13 6.71 -23.77
N GLN A 314 -18.87 6.43 -23.49
CA GLN A 314 -18.13 5.31 -24.07
C GLN A 314 -17.82 4.29 -22.99
N LEU A 315 -18.24 3.05 -23.21
CA LEU A 315 -17.94 1.90 -22.37
C LEU A 315 -16.71 1.20 -22.92
N LEU A 316 -15.62 1.22 -22.16
CA LEU A 316 -14.30 0.79 -22.63
C LEU A 316 -13.83 -0.40 -21.78
N PRO A 317 -13.82 -1.63 -22.32
CA PRO A 317 -13.18 -2.75 -21.64
C PRO A 317 -11.74 -2.42 -21.27
N ALA A 318 -11.34 -2.74 -20.04
CA ALA A 318 -10.03 -2.41 -19.50
C ALA A 318 -9.44 -3.64 -18.78
N GLY A 319 -8.10 -3.65 -18.63
CA GLY A 319 -7.36 -4.72 -17.93
C GLY A 319 -6.66 -4.20 -16.68
N GLY A 320 -6.21 -5.13 -15.84
CA GLY A 320 -5.49 -4.82 -14.59
C GLY A 320 -6.01 -5.58 -13.38
N ASP A 321 -7.19 -5.20 -12.89
CA ASP A 321 -7.70 -5.71 -11.61
C ASP A 321 -8.26 -7.14 -11.69
N VAL A 322 -9.31 -7.31 -12.50
CA VAL A 322 -9.97 -8.58 -12.85
C VAL A 322 -10.28 -8.58 -14.36
N GLU A 323 -10.39 -9.75 -14.99
CA GLU A 323 -10.60 -9.85 -16.46
C GLU A 323 -11.87 -9.09 -16.91
N ALA A 324 -12.94 -9.15 -16.11
CA ALA A 324 -14.20 -8.45 -16.37
C ALA A 324 -14.20 -7.03 -15.77
N THR A 325 -13.43 -6.12 -16.37
CA THR A 325 -13.40 -4.69 -15.99
C THR A 325 -13.83 -3.76 -17.14
N LEU A 326 -14.57 -2.71 -16.80
CA LEU A 326 -15.16 -1.72 -17.70
C LEU A 326 -14.95 -0.30 -17.19
N TRP A 327 -14.44 0.57 -18.06
CA TRP A 327 -14.41 2.01 -17.83
C TRP A 327 -15.57 2.71 -18.52
N ILE A 328 -15.97 3.85 -17.94
CA ILE A 328 -17.02 4.71 -18.48
C ILE A 328 -16.40 6.08 -18.73
N TRP A 329 -16.26 6.45 -19.99
CA TRP A 329 -15.72 7.73 -20.43
C TRP A 329 -16.83 8.66 -20.89
N LEU A 330 -16.91 9.84 -20.28
CA LEU A 330 -17.82 10.93 -20.62
C LEU A 330 -17.01 11.99 -21.37
N PRO A 331 -17.07 12.05 -22.72
CA PRO A 331 -16.21 12.92 -23.50
C PRO A 331 -16.55 14.41 -23.34
N GLU A 332 -17.82 14.75 -23.08
CA GLU A 332 -18.27 16.13 -22.91
C GLU A 332 -17.79 16.73 -21.57
N GLU A 333 -17.88 15.95 -20.48
CA GLU A 333 -17.40 16.32 -19.15
C GLU A 333 -15.90 16.05 -18.96
N ARG A 334 -15.27 15.35 -19.91
CA ARG A 334 -13.88 14.86 -19.82
C ARG A 334 -13.65 14.07 -18.52
N LEU A 335 -14.60 13.19 -18.19
CA LEU A 335 -14.62 12.42 -16.95
C LEU A 335 -14.46 10.92 -17.21
N LEU A 336 -13.58 10.28 -16.44
CA LEU A 336 -13.37 8.83 -16.48
C LEU A 336 -13.80 8.15 -15.18
N PHE A 337 -14.73 7.20 -15.26
CA PHE A 337 -14.94 6.19 -14.22
C PHE A 337 -14.04 4.99 -14.49
N ALA A 338 -13.16 4.68 -13.55
CA ALA A 338 -12.04 3.76 -13.77
C ALA A 338 -12.11 2.43 -13.01
N GLY A 339 -13.17 2.22 -12.20
CA GLY A 339 -13.26 1.08 -11.28
C GLY A 339 -12.01 1.00 -10.40
N ASP A 340 -11.57 -0.23 -10.12
CA ASP A 340 -10.46 -0.49 -9.20
C ASP A 340 -9.06 -0.41 -9.82
N ILE A 341 -8.93 0.08 -11.06
CA ILE A 341 -7.63 0.11 -11.75
C ILE A 341 -6.84 1.39 -11.42
N LEU A 342 -7.51 2.53 -11.32
CA LEU A 342 -6.89 3.85 -11.20
C LEU A 342 -7.43 4.55 -9.96
N GLY A 343 -6.58 5.07 -9.07
CA GLY A 343 -7.07 5.78 -7.88
C GLY A 343 -6.03 6.61 -7.14
N GLY A 344 -6.50 7.52 -6.27
CA GLY A 344 -5.68 8.37 -5.41
C GLY A 344 -5.11 7.62 -4.20
N THR A 345 -4.50 6.46 -4.43
CA THR A 345 -3.93 5.57 -3.42
C THR A 345 -2.73 4.83 -4.00
N PHE A 346 -1.81 4.32 -3.16
CA PHE A 346 -0.76 3.42 -3.64
C PHE A 346 -1.37 2.22 -4.39
N PRO A 347 -0.85 1.85 -5.57
CA PRO A 347 -1.53 0.89 -6.43
C PRO A 347 -1.49 -0.49 -5.81
N TYR A 348 -2.65 -1.09 -5.64
CA TYR A 348 -2.82 -2.45 -5.11
C TYR A 348 -2.68 -3.49 -6.23
N ILE A 349 -1.57 -3.43 -6.96
CA ILE A 349 -1.26 -4.30 -8.10
C ILE A 349 -1.17 -5.80 -7.73
N GLU A 350 -1.09 -6.12 -6.43
CA GLU A 350 -1.23 -7.48 -5.89
C GLU A 350 -1.93 -7.44 -4.53
N THR A 351 -2.55 -8.56 -4.12
CA THR A 351 -3.12 -8.72 -2.78
C THR A 351 -2.57 -9.95 -2.05
N VAL A 352 -2.61 -9.93 -0.72
CA VAL A 352 -2.33 -11.13 0.08
C VAL A 352 -3.42 -12.18 -0.03
N ARG A 353 -4.67 -11.78 -0.32
CA ARG A 353 -5.80 -12.71 -0.47
C ARG A 353 -5.73 -13.56 -1.74
N MET A 354 -4.80 -13.21 -2.64
CA MET A 354 -4.50 -13.82 -3.94
C MET A 354 -5.62 -13.57 -4.96
N GLU A 355 -5.32 -12.73 -5.95
CA GLU A 355 -6.11 -12.56 -7.17
C GLU A 355 -5.27 -13.10 -8.32
N LEU A 356 -5.69 -14.22 -8.92
CA LEU A 356 -4.86 -14.93 -9.89
C LEU A 356 -4.68 -14.12 -11.18
N GLU A 357 -5.75 -13.48 -11.63
CA GLU A 357 -5.84 -12.74 -12.91
C GLU A 357 -5.14 -11.39 -12.87
N ARG A 358 -4.93 -10.81 -11.68
CA ARG A 358 -4.37 -9.47 -11.54
C ARG A 358 -2.96 -9.40 -12.13
N ASP A 359 -2.74 -8.54 -13.12
CA ASP A 359 -1.42 -8.34 -13.76
C ASP A 359 -0.98 -6.87 -13.68
N PRO A 360 0.10 -6.56 -12.93
CA PRO A 360 0.68 -5.22 -12.89
C PRO A 360 1.03 -4.61 -14.26
N ARG A 361 1.29 -5.43 -15.29
CA ARG A 361 1.59 -4.93 -16.65
C ARG A 361 0.35 -4.38 -17.34
N GLU A 362 -0.81 -4.98 -17.09
CA GLU A 362 -2.08 -4.46 -17.57
C GLU A 362 -2.46 -3.15 -16.87
N PHE A 363 -2.13 -2.99 -15.58
CA PHE A 363 -2.24 -1.70 -14.89
C PHE A 363 -1.43 -0.61 -15.61
N ILE A 364 -0.19 -0.89 -16.02
CA ILE A 364 0.66 0.08 -16.76
C ILE A 364 0.00 0.48 -18.09
N ALA A 365 -0.52 -0.50 -18.84
CA ALA A 365 -1.25 -0.22 -20.09
C ALA A 365 -2.48 0.67 -19.82
N SER A 366 -3.20 0.39 -18.74
CA SER A 366 -4.34 1.18 -18.29
C SER A 366 -3.95 2.61 -17.88
N PHE A 367 -2.90 2.81 -17.08
CA PHE A 367 -2.44 4.17 -16.73
C PHE A 367 -2.13 5.00 -17.99
N ASN A 368 -1.44 4.41 -18.96
CA ASN A 368 -1.12 5.06 -20.23
C ASN A 368 -2.38 5.39 -21.06
N HIS A 369 -3.35 4.46 -21.11
CA HIS A 369 -4.60 4.68 -21.83
C HIS A 369 -5.42 5.81 -21.19
N ALA A 370 -5.53 5.84 -19.86
CA ALA A 370 -6.21 6.91 -19.14
C ALA A 370 -5.54 8.27 -19.35
N LEU A 371 -4.21 8.34 -19.30
CA LEU A 371 -3.48 9.58 -19.61
C LEU A 371 -3.73 10.08 -21.05
N ALA A 372 -3.92 9.17 -22.01
CA ALA A 372 -4.21 9.51 -23.40
C ALA A 372 -5.62 10.09 -23.60
N LEU A 373 -6.60 9.73 -22.77
CA LEU A 373 -7.93 10.34 -22.77
C LEU A 373 -7.91 11.79 -22.28
N GLN A 374 -6.87 12.15 -21.51
CA GLN A 374 -6.70 13.44 -20.85
C GLN A 374 -7.96 13.81 -20.02
N PRO A 375 -8.32 13.08 -18.96
CA PRO A 375 -9.47 13.44 -18.14
C PRO A 375 -9.22 14.75 -17.39
N ASP A 376 -10.27 15.55 -17.23
CA ASP A 376 -10.30 16.62 -16.23
C ASP A 376 -10.78 16.09 -14.88
N TYR A 377 -11.50 14.96 -14.86
CA TYR A 377 -11.97 14.31 -13.64
C TYR A 377 -11.76 12.80 -13.73
N LEU A 378 -11.43 12.17 -12.60
CA LEU A 378 -11.34 10.71 -12.51
C LEU A 378 -12.01 10.21 -11.23
N VAL A 379 -12.93 9.27 -11.41
CA VAL A 379 -13.65 8.58 -10.35
C VAL A 379 -13.19 7.13 -10.31
N ALA A 380 -12.38 6.84 -9.30
CA ALA A 380 -11.91 5.50 -8.95
C ALA A 380 -12.95 4.75 -8.14
N GLY A 381 -12.92 3.43 -8.16
CA GLY A 381 -13.70 2.55 -7.28
C GLY A 381 -13.37 2.77 -5.80
N HIS A 382 -12.12 3.11 -5.50
CA HIS A 382 -11.65 3.47 -4.16
C HIS A 382 -10.69 4.66 -4.17
N GLY A 383 -10.45 5.24 -3.00
CA GLY A 383 -9.63 6.44 -2.86
C GLY A 383 -10.41 7.72 -3.12
N ARG A 384 -9.70 8.86 -3.07
CA ARG A 384 -10.31 10.17 -3.31
C ARG A 384 -10.69 10.34 -4.79
N VAL A 385 -11.74 11.11 -5.05
CA VAL A 385 -12.06 11.59 -6.40
C VAL A 385 -10.97 12.58 -6.84
N LEU A 386 -10.48 12.44 -8.08
CA LEU A 386 -9.47 13.34 -8.65
C LEU A 386 -10.16 14.45 -9.43
N LEU A 387 -9.83 15.69 -9.11
CA LEU A 387 -10.53 16.88 -9.60
C LEU A 387 -9.56 17.84 -10.28
N GLY A 388 -9.77 18.08 -11.57
CA GLY A 388 -8.92 18.91 -12.41
C GLY A 388 -7.84 18.10 -13.14
N ALA A 389 -7.55 18.50 -14.38
CA ALA A 389 -6.62 17.78 -15.25
C ALA A 389 -5.18 17.67 -14.71
N GLU A 390 -4.73 18.64 -13.90
CA GLU A 390 -3.41 18.60 -13.28
C GLU A 390 -3.34 17.53 -12.18
N ASP A 391 -4.34 17.48 -11.31
CA ASP A 391 -4.47 16.49 -10.23
C ASP A 391 -4.59 15.07 -10.79
N VAL A 392 -5.43 14.89 -11.82
CA VAL A 392 -5.56 13.62 -12.54
C VAL A 392 -4.21 13.18 -13.14
N ARG A 393 -3.51 14.09 -13.82
CA ARG A 393 -2.23 13.76 -14.46
C ARG A 393 -1.17 13.40 -13.43
N ASP A 394 -1.02 14.18 -12.37
CA ASP A 394 -0.03 13.97 -11.31
C ASP A 394 -0.18 12.57 -10.70
N VAL A 395 -1.40 12.24 -10.24
CA VAL A 395 -1.69 10.96 -9.58
C VAL A 395 -1.57 9.78 -10.56
N LEU A 396 -2.07 9.89 -11.80
CA LEU A 396 -1.99 8.81 -12.78
C LEU A 396 -0.54 8.54 -13.21
N SER A 397 0.24 9.60 -13.46
CA SER A 397 1.65 9.46 -13.79
C SER A 397 2.42 8.84 -12.63
N ALA A 398 2.21 9.30 -11.40
CA ALA A 398 2.90 8.74 -10.24
C ALA A 398 2.52 7.26 -10.00
N ASN A 399 1.25 6.89 -10.18
CA ASN A 399 0.80 5.49 -10.11
C ASN A 399 1.42 4.60 -11.20
N GLY A 400 1.49 5.12 -12.44
CA GLY A 400 2.18 4.45 -13.54
C GLY A 400 3.65 4.21 -13.22
N ASP A 401 4.36 5.27 -12.83
CA ASP A 401 5.79 5.24 -12.51
C ASP A 401 6.11 4.28 -11.36
N VAL A 402 5.32 4.28 -10.28
CA VAL A 402 5.55 3.37 -9.15
C VAL A 402 5.24 1.92 -9.52
N THR A 403 4.22 1.68 -10.33
CA THR A 403 3.88 0.33 -10.81
C THR A 403 4.97 -0.22 -11.72
N GLU A 404 5.42 0.58 -12.70
CA GLU A 404 6.51 0.22 -13.60
C GLU A 404 7.82 0.01 -12.84
N PHE A 405 8.14 0.89 -11.88
CA PHE A 405 9.30 0.71 -11.00
C PHE A 405 9.24 -0.61 -10.23
N MET A 406 8.10 -0.93 -9.61
CA MET A 406 7.93 -2.17 -8.86
C MET A 406 8.11 -3.38 -9.77
N VAL A 407 7.50 -3.39 -10.96
CA VAL A 407 7.62 -4.47 -11.95
C VAL A 407 9.07 -4.66 -12.37
N ASP A 408 9.71 -3.61 -12.86
CA ASP A 408 11.05 -3.67 -13.43
C ASP A 408 12.11 -3.99 -12.39
N GLN A 409 12.00 -3.43 -11.18
CA GLN A 409 13.01 -3.66 -10.15
C GLN A 409 12.85 -5.01 -9.47
N VAL A 410 11.63 -5.52 -9.28
CA VAL A 410 11.43 -6.90 -8.84
C VAL A 410 11.97 -7.87 -9.90
N ASP A 411 11.69 -7.63 -11.19
CA ASP A 411 12.23 -8.45 -12.30
C ASP A 411 13.76 -8.42 -12.34
N ARG A 412 14.37 -7.23 -12.23
CA ARG A 412 15.82 -7.07 -12.24
C ARG A 412 16.48 -7.83 -11.08
N LEU A 413 15.91 -7.77 -9.87
CA LEU A 413 16.48 -8.46 -8.71
C LEU A 413 16.21 -9.97 -8.76
N TYR A 414 15.04 -10.39 -9.20
CA TYR A 414 14.71 -11.78 -9.48
C TYR A 414 15.71 -12.40 -10.48
N ALA A 415 15.96 -11.74 -11.60
CA ALA A 415 16.91 -12.19 -12.62
C ALA A 415 18.36 -12.30 -12.09
N ARG A 416 18.68 -11.66 -10.96
CA ARG A 416 19.97 -11.77 -10.26
C ARG A 416 20.00 -12.87 -9.21
N GLY A 417 18.95 -13.69 -9.12
CA GLY A 417 18.83 -14.81 -8.17
C GLY A 417 18.53 -14.36 -6.74
N TYR A 418 17.89 -13.20 -6.55
CA TYR A 418 17.55 -12.74 -5.20
C TYR A 418 16.30 -13.47 -4.71
N THR A 419 16.30 -13.86 -3.43
CA THR A 419 15.11 -14.38 -2.76
C THR A 419 14.10 -13.24 -2.52
N PRO A 420 12.81 -13.54 -2.28
CA PRO A 420 11.82 -12.51 -1.95
C PRO A 420 12.22 -11.62 -0.78
N ASP A 421 12.79 -12.22 0.27
CA ASP A 421 13.25 -11.51 1.47
C ASP A 421 14.37 -10.54 1.15
N ARG A 422 15.33 -10.96 0.32
CA ARG A 422 16.42 -10.09 -0.13
C ARG A 422 15.93 -8.93 -1.00
N ILE A 423 14.91 -9.16 -1.84
CA ILE A 423 14.28 -8.09 -2.61
C ILE A 423 13.64 -7.06 -1.67
N ILE A 424 12.91 -7.51 -0.65
CA ILE A 424 12.31 -6.65 0.37
C ILE A 424 13.39 -5.83 1.10
N ASP A 425 14.49 -6.48 1.48
CA ASP A 425 15.57 -5.82 2.22
C ASP A 425 16.30 -4.75 1.39
N GLU A 426 16.43 -4.93 0.07
CA GLU A 426 17.24 -4.06 -0.78
C GLU A 426 16.42 -3.06 -1.63
N LEU A 427 15.18 -3.38 -2.00
CA LEU A 427 14.38 -2.53 -2.88
C LEU A 427 13.89 -1.28 -2.13
N ARG A 428 14.17 -0.10 -2.68
CA ARG A 428 13.70 1.18 -2.15
C ARG A 428 13.08 2.00 -3.28
N LEU A 429 11.91 2.57 -3.03
CA LEU A 429 11.25 3.47 -3.98
C LEU A 429 12.09 4.75 -4.15
N PRO A 430 12.10 5.36 -5.36
CA PRO A 430 12.62 6.70 -5.55
C PRO A 430 11.92 7.70 -4.62
N LEU A 431 12.66 8.68 -4.08
CA LEU A 431 12.12 9.62 -3.08
C LEU A 431 10.90 10.40 -3.55
N ALA A 432 10.80 10.72 -4.84
CA ALA A 432 9.63 11.41 -5.39
C ALA A 432 8.36 10.56 -5.26
N LEU A 433 8.45 9.26 -5.57
CA LEU A 433 7.33 8.32 -5.45
C LEU A 433 7.05 7.97 -3.99
N ALA A 434 8.10 7.75 -3.19
CA ALA A 434 7.97 7.43 -1.77
C ALA A 434 7.31 8.55 -0.95
N ASN A 435 7.52 9.82 -1.33
CA ASN A 435 6.94 10.98 -0.63
C ASN A 435 5.66 11.50 -1.27
N HIS A 436 5.16 10.87 -2.34
CA HIS A 436 3.94 11.34 -2.99
C HIS A 436 2.73 11.17 -2.04
N PRO A 437 1.91 12.22 -1.82
CA PRO A 437 0.91 12.24 -0.75
C PRO A 437 -0.24 11.24 -0.92
N ASP A 438 -0.47 10.75 -2.15
CA ASP A 438 -1.45 9.71 -2.46
C ASP A 438 -0.83 8.30 -2.60
N LEU A 439 0.50 8.18 -2.71
CA LEU A 439 1.17 6.88 -2.88
C LEU A 439 1.77 6.39 -1.55
N GLN A 440 1.09 6.67 -0.45
CA GLN A 440 1.46 6.06 0.83
C GLN A 440 0.82 4.66 0.92
N PRO A 441 1.57 3.59 1.22
CA PRO A 441 1.09 2.21 1.16
C PRO A 441 0.21 1.82 2.36
N HIS A 442 -0.79 2.64 2.69
CA HIS A 442 -1.65 2.44 3.85
C HIS A 442 -2.68 1.33 3.67
N TYR A 443 -2.92 0.85 2.45
CA TYR A 443 -3.79 -0.29 2.18
C TYR A 443 -3.07 -1.61 2.43
N HIS A 444 -2.17 -1.99 1.52
CA HIS A 444 -1.32 -3.17 1.64
C HIS A 444 0.11 -2.81 1.99
N ARG A 445 0.78 -3.73 2.70
CA ARG A 445 2.22 -3.69 2.85
C ARG A 445 2.93 -3.96 1.53
N VAL A 446 3.92 -3.15 1.20
CA VAL A 446 4.74 -3.31 -0.02
C VAL A 446 5.42 -4.68 -0.05
N GLU A 447 5.82 -5.20 1.11
CA GLU A 447 6.45 -6.52 1.24
C GLU A 447 5.53 -7.65 0.81
N TRP A 448 4.21 -7.49 0.99
CA TRP A 448 3.24 -8.47 0.54
C TRP A 448 3.10 -8.45 -0.97
N ILE A 449 3.08 -7.25 -1.57
CA ILE A 449 3.02 -7.06 -3.02
C ILE A 449 4.25 -7.72 -3.66
N ILE A 450 5.46 -7.44 -3.15
CA ILE A 450 6.71 -8.03 -3.67
C ILE A 450 6.68 -9.56 -3.61
N ARG A 451 6.20 -10.15 -2.52
CA ARG A 451 6.11 -11.62 -2.39
C ARG A 451 5.17 -12.22 -3.42
N THR A 452 3.98 -11.64 -3.61
CA THR A 452 3.02 -12.13 -4.61
C THR A 452 3.58 -11.98 -6.02
N MET A 453 4.19 -10.83 -6.32
CA MET A 453 4.88 -10.59 -7.59
C MET A 453 5.95 -11.65 -7.86
N PHE A 454 6.77 -11.98 -6.86
CA PHE A 454 7.79 -13.02 -6.97
C PHE A 454 7.17 -14.38 -7.28
N VAL A 455 6.15 -14.78 -6.52
CA VAL A 455 5.50 -16.09 -6.68
C VAL A 455 4.87 -16.25 -8.07
N LYS A 456 4.25 -15.18 -8.60
CA LYS A 456 3.68 -15.21 -9.96
C LYS A 456 4.74 -15.33 -11.07
N ARG A 457 5.98 -14.91 -10.83
CA ARG A 457 7.09 -14.96 -11.81
C ARG A 457 7.86 -16.28 -11.79
N GLY A 458 8.24 -16.71 -10.59
CA GLY A 458 9.18 -17.82 -10.38
C GLY A 458 8.58 -19.05 -9.71
N GLY A 459 7.31 -18.99 -9.31
CA GLY A 459 6.71 -19.99 -8.44
C GLY A 459 7.19 -19.85 -7.01
N PHE A 460 7.15 -20.95 -6.25
CA PHE A 460 7.41 -20.92 -4.80
C PHE A 460 8.90 -20.87 -4.43
N MET A 461 9.81 -21.24 -5.36
CA MET A 461 11.23 -21.44 -5.05
C MET A 461 12.02 -20.14 -5.16
N GLY A 462 12.54 -19.65 -4.03
CA GLY A 462 13.54 -18.58 -3.97
C GLY A 462 14.95 -19.11 -3.72
N GLU A 463 15.10 -20.17 -2.92
CA GLU A 463 16.37 -20.83 -2.63
C GLU A 463 16.22 -22.36 -2.47
N MET A 464 17.34 -23.07 -2.36
CA MET A 464 17.31 -24.54 -2.25
C MET A 464 16.62 -25.03 -0.97
N MET A 465 16.65 -24.22 0.10
CA MET A 465 15.95 -24.54 1.34
C MET A 465 14.42 -24.60 1.17
N ASP A 466 13.86 -23.92 0.16
CA ASP A 466 12.42 -24.00 -0.13
C ASP A 466 12.00 -25.37 -0.64
N ILE A 467 12.91 -26.11 -1.30
CA ILE A 467 12.63 -27.47 -1.81
C ILE A 467 12.74 -28.49 -0.69
N VAL A 468 13.74 -28.36 0.18
CA VAL A 468 14.03 -29.33 1.24
C VAL A 468 13.42 -28.94 2.59
N THR A 469 12.49 -27.96 2.57
CA THR A 469 11.90 -27.40 3.78
C THR A 469 11.15 -28.45 4.60
N LEU A 470 11.19 -28.28 5.91
CA LEU A 470 10.40 -29.07 6.85
C LEU A 470 8.96 -28.55 6.86
N THR A 471 8.01 -29.39 7.26
CA THR A 471 6.70 -28.85 7.61
C THR A 471 6.84 -27.91 8.81
N ARG A 472 5.94 -26.92 8.91
CA ARG A 472 5.96 -25.95 10.01
C ARG A 472 6.01 -26.61 11.39
N SER A 473 5.21 -27.66 11.61
CA SER A 473 5.17 -28.37 12.89
C SER A 473 6.48 -29.16 13.15
N GLN A 474 7.11 -29.70 12.11
CA GLN A 474 8.41 -30.37 12.21
C GLN A 474 9.56 -29.41 12.54
N GLU A 475 9.57 -28.22 11.96
CA GLU A 475 10.56 -27.18 12.28
C GLU A 475 10.34 -26.63 13.70
N ALA A 476 9.09 -26.29 14.04
CA ALA A 476 8.72 -25.76 15.34
C ALA A 476 9.11 -26.69 16.49
N ALA A 477 8.87 -28.01 16.35
CA ALA A 477 9.29 -28.99 17.35
C ALA A 477 10.81 -29.01 17.58
N ARG A 478 11.60 -28.87 16.51
CA ARG A 478 13.07 -28.81 16.61
C ARG A 478 13.53 -27.49 17.24
N MET A 479 12.93 -26.37 16.84
CA MET A 479 13.24 -25.05 17.38
C MET A 479 12.92 -24.93 18.87
N VAL A 480 11.73 -25.36 19.30
CA VAL A 480 11.34 -25.37 20.72
C VAL A 480 12.32 -26.23 21.53
N LYS A 481 12.71 -27.40 21.01
CA LYS A 481 13.73 -28.24 21.67
C LYS A 481 15.09 -27.52 21.79
N LEU A 482 15.57 -26.87 20.73
CA LEU A 482 16.84 -26.13 20.73
C LEU A 482 16.86 -24.95 21.70
N ILE A 483 15.73 -24.26 21.86
CA ILE A 483 15.58 -23.14 22.81
C ILE A 483 15.58 -23.62 24.27
N GLY A 484 15.34 -24.91 24.52
CA GLY A 484 15.32 -25.50 25.87
C GLY A 484 13.94 -25.98 26.33
N GLY A 485 13.01 -26.22 25.39
CA GLY A 485 11.65 -26.69 25.66
C GLY A 485 10.61 -25.58 25.68
N GLU A 486 9.33 -25.95 25.87
CA GLU A 486 8.19 -25.02 25.82
C GLU A 486 8.36 -23.84 26.79
N ALA A 487 8.73 -24.11 28.04
CA ALA A 487 8.88 -23.07 29.07
C ALA A 487 9.97 -22.04 28.72
N ALA A 488 11.10 -22.49 28.17
CA ALA A 488 12.18 -21.60 27.75
C ALA A 488 11.77 -20.77 26.52
N ALA A 489 11.06 -21.37 25.55
CA ALA A 489 10.56 -20.66 24.37
C ALA A 489 9.50 -19.61 24.73
N VAL A 490 8.62 -19.91 25.70
CA VAL A 490 7.66 -18.95 26.25
C VAL A 490 8.37 -17.80 26.97
N ALA A 491 9.38 -18.10 27.79
CA ALA A 491 10.19 -17.07 28.44
C ALA A 491 10.92 -16.17 27.41
N ALA A 492 11.45 -16.75 26.34
CA ALA A 492 12.07 -16.01 25.25
C ALA A 492 11.06 -15.12 24.49
N ALA A 493 9.85 -15.62 24.23
CA ALA A 493 8.78 -14.82 23.62
C ALA A 493 8.37 -13.62 24.51
N ARG A 494 8.33 -13.82 25.83
CA ARG A 494 8.09 -12.76 26.81
C ARG A 494 9.22 -11.72 26.83
N ALA A 495 10.47 -12.17 26.79
CA ALA A 495 11.63 -11.28 26.71
C ALA A 495 11.61 -10.43 25.44
N ALA A 496 11.35 -11.05 24.28
CA ALA A 496 11.21 -10.34 23.01
C ALA A 496 10.13 -9.25 23.05
N LEU A 497 8.98 -9.52 23.70
CA LEU A 497 7.96 -8.48 23.93
C LEU A 497 8.42 -7.35 24.84
N ALA A 498 9.19 -7.66 25.89
CA ALA A 498 9.74 -6.65 26.79
C ALA A 498 10.81 -5.78 26.13
N GLU A 499 11.48 -6.30 25.11
CA GLU A 499 12.49 -5.62 24.27
C GLU A 499 11.86 -4.90 23.05
N ASP A 500 10.54 -4.82 22.98
CA ASP A 500 9.78 -4.20 21.88
C ASP A 500 9.99 -4.87 20.50
N ASP A 501 10.20 -6.19 20.49
CA ASP A 501 10.23 -7.03 19.29
C ASP A 501 8.99 -7.95 19.20
N PRO A 502 7.81 -7.40 18.87
CA PRO A 502 6.59 -8.17 18.87
C PRO A 502 6.51 -9.17 17.70
N ARG A 503 7.16 -8.91 16.56
CA ARG A 503 7.16 -9.86 15.43
C ARG A 503 7.94 -11.12 15.78
N TRP A 504 9.09 -10.98 16.44
CA TRP A 504 9.85 -12.13 16.93
C TRP A 504 9.13 -12.88 18.05
N ALA A 505 8.54 -12.14 19.00
CA ALA A 505 7.72 -12.76 20.05
C ALA A 505 6.56 -13.58 19.48
N ALA A 506 5.86 -13.06 18.47
CA ALA A 506 4.80 -13.79 17.78
C ALA A 506 5.31 -15.07 17.11
N ARG A 507 6.50 -15.05 16.50
CA ARG A 507 7.13 -16.23 15.89
C ARG A 507 7.47 -17.29 16.94
N LEU A 508 8.11 -16.90 18.04
CA LEU A 508 8.46 -17.81 19.15
C LEU A 508 7.23 -18.45 19.79
N ALA A 509 6.23 -17.63 20.14
CA ALA A 509 4.97 -18.12 20.69
C ALA A 509 4.22 -19.04 19.71
N SER A 510 4.26 -18.73 18.41
CA SER A 510 3.67 -19.58 17.39
C SER A 510 4.35 -20.95 17.28
N ASN A 511 5.67 -21.03 17.41
CA ASN A 511 6.38 -22.32 17.42
C ASN A 511 5.93 -23.18 18.60
N VAL A 512 5.71 -22.60 19.79
CA VAL A 512 5.17 -23.33 20.94
C VAL A 512 3.77 -23.87 20.63
N LEU A 513 2.90 -23.06 20.03
CA LEU A 513 1.53 -23.46 19.69
C LEU A 513 1.44 -24.54 18.60
N GLU A 514 2.44 -24.62 17.71
CA GLU A 514 2.55 -25.73 16.74
C GLU A 514 2.87 -27.07 17.42
N VAL A 515 3.60 -27.03 18.55
CA VAL A 515 3.94 -28.22 19.35
C VAL A 515 2.81 -28.56 20.32
N ASN A 516 2.27 -27.56 21.00
CA ASN A 516 1.24 -27.67 22.01
C ASN A 516 0.17 -26.58 21.81
N LYS A 517 -0.89 -26.94 21.08
CA LYS A 517 -2.00 -26.03 20.73
C LYS A 517 -2.77 -25.49 21.94
N ASN A 518 -2.65 -26.14 23.10
CA ASN A 518 -3.36 -25.79 24.33
C ASN A 518 -2.51 -24.94 25.29
N ASN A 519 -1.32 -24.50 24.89
CA ASN A 519 -0.47 -23.67 25.73
C ASN A 519 -1.04 -22.24 25.82
N GLU A 520 -1.78 -21.98 26.90
CA GLU A 520 -2.49 -20.70 27.12
C GLU A 520 -1.55 -19.50 27.21
N GLU A 521 -0.37 -19.67 27.80
CA GLU A 521 0.62 -18.60 27.97
C GLU A 521 1.21 -18.19 26.60
N ALA A 522 1.58 -19.17 25.76
CA ALA A 522 2.02 -18.90 24.40
C ALA A 522 0.91 -18.23 23.57
N LEU A 523 -0.34 -18.67 23.69
CA LEU A 523 -1.47 -18.02 23.04
C LEU A 523 -1.59 -16.56 23.48
N ALA A 524 -1.56 -16.30 24.79
CA ALA A 524 -1.64 -14.94 25.34
C ALA A 524 -0.50 -14.03 24.82
N LEU A 525 0.74 -14.51 24.80
CA LEU A 525 1.89 -13.76 24.28
C LEU A 525 1.75 -13.47 22.79
N ARG A 526 1.29 -14.43 21.99
CA ARG A 526 1.06 -14.21 20.55
C ARG A 526 -0.01 -13.14 20.31
N LEU A 527 -1.11 -13.17 21.06
CA LEU A 527 -2.17 -12.17 20.92
C LEU A 527 -1.71 -10.78 21.39
N GLN A 528 -0.89 -10.70 22.44
CA GLN A 528 -0.25 -9.43 22.85
C GLN A 528 0.69 -8.89 21.78
N ALA A 529 1.49 -9.76 21.16
CA ALA A 529 2.35 -9.40 20.05
C ALA A 529 1.57 -8.89 18.84
N TYR A 530 0.49 -9.57 18.44
CA TYR A 530 -0.41 -9.09 17.39
C TYR A 530 -1.00 -7.71 17.71
N GLN A 531 -1.38 -7.47 18.97
CA GLN A 531 -1.89 -6.17 19.39
C GLN A 531 -0.84 -5.06 19.26
N ARG A 532 0.42 -5.36 19.61
CA ARG A 532 1.55 -4.42 19.46
C ARG A 532 1.85 -4.13 17.99
N ILE A 533 1.89 -5.15 17.14
CA ILE A 533 2.09 -4.98 15.69
C ILE A 533 0.96 -4.15 15.10
N ALA A 534 -0.30 -4.47 15.43
CA ALA A 534 -1.47 -3.73 14.96
C ALA A 534 -1.46 -2.25 15.40
N ALA A 535 -0.81 -1.93 16.52
CA ALA A 535 -0.72 -0.58 17.03
C ALA A 535 0.31 0.30 16.31
N VAL A 536 1.35 -0.29 15.72
CA VAL A 536 2.45 0.46 15.08
C VAL A 536 2.48 0.34 13.56
N THR A 537 1.79 -0.66 13.00
CA THR A 537 1.69 -0.82 11.54
C THR A 537 1.00 0.36 10.88
N ASP A 538 1.53 0.77 9.74
CA ASP A 538 0.97 1.79 8.85
C ASP A 538 0.06 1.20 7.77
N SER A 539 -0.13 -0.12 7.73
CA SER A 539 -1.09 -0.80 6.86
C SER A 539 -2.40 -1.07 7.61
N ALA A 540 -3.50 -0.48 7.13
CA ALA A 540 -4.83 -0.76 7.64
C ALA A 540 -5.21 -2.23 7.49
N ASN A 541 -4.82 -2.90 6.39
CA ASN A 541 -5.10 -4.32 6.22
C ASN A 541 -4.32 -5.19 7.22
N GLU A 542 -3.03 -4.94 7.47
CA GLU A 542 -2.28 -5.68 8.50
C GLU A 542 -2.91 -5.50 9.88
N ARG A 543 -3.29 -4.27 10.22
CA ARG A 543 -4.03 -3.97 11.44
C ARG A 543 -5.34 -4.76 11.51
N ASN A 544 -6.17 -4.71 10.48
CA ASN A 544 -7.49 -5.34 10.47
C ASN A 544 -7.38 -6.87 10.57
N TYR A 545 -6.43 -7.49 9.86
CA TYR A 545 -6.17 -8.93 9.97
C TYR A 545 -5.79 -9.34 11.39
N LEU A 546 -4.84 -8.63 12.00
CA LEU A 546 -4.34 -8.96 13.34
C LEU A 546 -5.41 -8.79 14.42
N LEU A 547 -6.18 -7.68 14.38
CA LEU A 547 -7.26 -7.44 15.33
C LEU A 547 -8.42 -8.42 15.15
N THR A 548 -8.72 -8.80 13.91
CA THR A 548 -9.71 -9.84 13.62
C THR A 548 -9.28 -11.19 14.17
N GLU A 549 -8.01 -11.56 14.04
CA GLU A 549 -7.48 -12.80 14.60
C GLU A 549 -7.51 -12.79 16.13
N ILE A 550 -7.20 -11.65 16.77
CA ILE A 550 -7.32 -11.49 18.24
C ILE A 550 -8.75 -11.72 18.70
N LYS A 551 -9.73 -11.06 18.07
CA LYS A 551 -11.15 -11.22 18.41
C LYS A 551 -11.65 -12.64 18.11
N THR A 552 -11.20 -13.25 17.02
CA THR A 552 -11.50 -14.65 16.69
C THR A 552 -11.00 -15.58 17.80
N ALA A 553 -9.75 -15.43 18.23
CA ALA A 553 -9.14 -16.25 19.28
C ALA A 553 -9.83 -16.10 20.65
N ARG A 554 -10.48 -14.95 20.90
CA ARG A 554 -11.28 -14.67 22.10
C ARG A 554 -12.75 -15.12 22.00
N GLY A 555 -13.16 -15.67 20.85
CA GLY A 555 -14.55 -16.07 20.61
C GLY A 555 -15.51 -14.91 20.36
N GLU A 556 -15.00 -13.70 20.15
CA GLU A 556 -15.81 -12.51 19.84
C GLU A 556 -16.30 -12.52 18.37
N ILE A 557 -15.60 -13.23 17.48
CA ILE A 557 -15.99 -13.44 16.08
C ILE A 557 -16.16 -14.95 15.83
N ASP A 558 -17.39 -15.37 15.53
CA ASP A 558 -17.72 -16.76 15.17
C ASP A 558 -17.76 -16.93 13.64
N TRP A 559 -16.60 -17.26 13.07
CA TRP A 559 -16.49 -17.52 11.63
C TRP A 559 -17.35 -18.69 11.16
N LYS A 560 -17.58 -19.72 11.98
CA LYS A 560 -18.39 -20.86 11.56
C LYS A 560 -19.83 -20.42 11.31
N LYS A 561 -20.39 -19.65 12.25
CA LYS A 561 -21.73 -19.07 12.13
C LYS A 561 -21.81 -18.14 10.92
N ILE A 562 -20.88 -17.19 10.81
CA ILE A 562 -20.84 -16.19 9.74
C ILE A 562 -20.77 -16.85 8.36
N LEU A 563 -19.82 -17.76 8.16
CA LEU A 563 -19.62 -18.42 6.86
C LEU A 563 -20.78 -19.36 6.50
N THR A 564 -21.41 -20.01 7.48
CA THR A 564 -22.57 -20.87 7.22
C THR A 564 -23.77 -20.04 6.77
N SER A 565 -24.03 -18.90 7.42
CA SER A 565 -25.11 -17.99 7.02
C SER A 565 -24.91 -17.41 5.62
N MET A 566 -23.67 -17.08 5.24
CA MET A 566 -23.38 -16.59 3.89
C MET A 566 -23.44 -17.67 2.83
N ALA A 567 -22.90 -18.86 3.12
CA ALA A 567 -22.96 -19.98 2.19
C ALA A 567 -24.40 -20.30 1.79
N TYR A 568 -25.35 -20.27 2.73
CA TYR A 568 -26.78 -20.45 2.44
C TYR A 568 -27.29 -19.46 1.39
N LYS A 569 -27.00 -18.17 1.56
CA LYS A 569 -27.44 -17.11 0.64
C LYS A 569 -26.78 -17.21 -0.74
N PHE A 570 -25.48 -17.47 -0.79
CA PHE A 570 -24.79 -17.65 -2.07
C PHE A 570 -25.32 -18.86 -2.85
N THR A 571 -25.79 -19.90 -2.16
CA THR A 571 -26.39 -21.08 -2.82
C THR A 571 -27.82 -20.85 -3.32
N GLU A 572 -28.57 -19.88 -2.79
CA GLU A 572 -29.95 -19.60 -3.26
C GLU A 572 -29.99 -19.17 -4.74
N ASN A 573 -28.95 -18.47 -5.20
CA ASN A 573 -28.84 -17.97 -6.57
C ASN A 573 -27.94 -18.84 -7.47
N ALA A 574 -27.45 -19.97 -6.96
CA ALA A 574 -26.54 -20.86 -7.68
C ALA A 574 -27.30 -21.94 -8.46
N SER A 575 -26.76 -22.36 -9.61
CA SER A 575 -27.29 -23.49 -10.34
C SER A 575 -27.07 -24.81 -9.58
N GLY A 576 -27.91 -25.83 -9.84
CA GLY A 576 -27.74 -27.15 -9.25
C GLY A 576 -26.33 -27.74 -9.49
N ASP A 577 -25.77 -27.52 -10.67
CA ASP A 577 -24.41 -27.97 -11.02
C ASP A 577 -23.34 -27.26 -10.19
N GLN A 578 -23.46 -25.95 -9.95
CA GLN A 578 -22.56 -25.19 -9.09
C GLN A 578 -22.61 -25.70 -7.66
N VAL A 579 -23.82 -25.93 -7.12
CA VAL A 579 -23.99 -26.49 -5.77
C VAL A 579 -23.34 -27.87 -5.66
N LEU A 580 -23.59 -28.76 -6.62
CA LEU A 580 -22.98 -30.10 -6.65
C LEU A 580 -21.46 -30.06 -6.77
N ALA A 581 -20.90 -29.11 -7.53
CA ALA A 581 -19.46 -28.93 -7.64
C ALA A 581 -18.82 -28.60 -6.29
N THR A 582 -19.47 -27.81 -5.44
CA THR A 582 -18.94 -27.52 -4.09
C THR A 582 -18.92 -28.74 -3.17
N LEU A 583 -19.84 -29.70 -3.36
CA LEU A 583 -19.88 -30.93 -2.54
C LEU A 583 -18.66 -31.82 -2.78
N LYS A 584 -18.10 -31.83 -4.00
CA LYS A 584 -16.90 -32.62 -4.33
C LYS A 584 -15.73 -32.28 -3.41
N ALA A 585 -15.53 -31.01 -3.11
CA ALA A 585 -14.46 -30.56 -2.22
C ALA A 585 -14.73 -30.83 -0.73
N ARG A 586 -15.99 -31.07 -0.34
CA ARG A 586 -16.38 -31.46 1.03
C ARG A 586 -16.31 -32.96 1.26
N PHE A 587 -16.20 -33.75 0.19
CA PHE A 587 -16.13 -35.19 0.24
C PHE A 587 -14.76 -35.66 0.78
N ARG A 588 -14.78 -36.49 1.81
CA ARG A 588 -13.58 -37.09 2.40
C ARG A 588 -13.25 -38.39 1.65
N ALA A 589 -12.53 -38.28 0.54
CA ALA A 589 -12.22 -39.42 -0.32
C ALA A 589 -11.50 -40.57 0.42
N GLU A 590 -10.63 -40.24 1.37
CA GLU A 590 -9.87 -41.22 2.16
C GLU A 590 -10.77 -42.07 3.06
N ALA A 591 -11.93 -41.54 3.47
CA ALA A 591 -12.91 -42.28 4.27
C ALA A 591 -13.84 -43.14 3.40
N ALA A 592 -13.79 -42.97 2.08
CA ALA A 592 -14.60 -43.68 1.10
C ALA A 592 -13.75 -44.63 0.22
N ASP A 593 -12.55 -44.99 0.69
CA ASP A 593 -11.69 -45.92 -0.02
C ASP A 593 -12.42 -47.25 -0.31
N GLY A 594 -12.30 -47.72 -1.56
CA GLY A 594 -12.99 -48.92 -2.04
C GLY A 594 -14.52 -48.82 -2.17
N LEU A 595 -15.15 -47.67 -1.90
CA LEU A 595 -16.58 -47.48 -2.09
C LEU A 595 -16.89 -46.99 -3.51
N SER A 596 -17.88 -47.61 -4.16
CA SER A 596 -18.43 -47.17 -5.43
C SER A 596 -19.95 -47.21 -5.38
N PHE A 597 -20.59 -46.06 -5.57
CA PHE A 597 -22.04 -45.93 -5.61
C PHE A 597 -22.45 -44.80 -6.54
N VAL A 598 -23.62 -44.94 -7.17
CA VAL A 598 -24.21 -43.93 -8.04
C VAL A 598 -25.48 -43.43 -7.38
N VAL A 599 -25.53 -42.13 -7.07
CA VAL A 599 -26.75 -41.47 -6.59
C VAL A 599 -27.42 -40.80 -7.78
N ARG A 600 -28.66 -41.20 -8.07
CA ARG A 600 -29.52 -40.47 -9.01
C ARG A 600 -30.46 -39.58 -8.19
N ALA A 601 -30.24 -38.28 -8.24
CA ALA A 601 -31.14 -37.29 -7.66
C ALA A 601 -32.03 -36.71 -8.76
N ASN A 602 -33.34 -36.71 -8.55
CA ASN A 602 -34.27 -35.99 -9.41
C ASN A 602 -34.62 -34.67 -8.72
N ILE A 603 -34.05 -33.57 -9.22
CA ILE A 603 -34.32 -32.23 -8.68
C ILE A 603 -35.52 -31.69 -9.47
N ALA A 604 -36.71 -31.77 -8.87
CA ALA A 604 -37.88 -31.08 -9.41
C ALA A 604 -37.63 -29.58 -9.25
N GLY A 605 -37.61 -28.87 -10.38
CA GLY A 605 -37.26 -27.45 -10.48
C GLY A 605 -38.21 -26.53 -9.74
#